data_AF-A0A6I1NM47-F1
#
_entry.id   AF-A0A6I1NM47-F1
#
_cell.length_a   1.000
_cell.length_b   1.000
_cell.length_c   1.000
_cell.angle_alpha   90.00
_cell.angle_beta   90.00
_cell.angle_gamma   90.00
#
_symmetry.space_group_name_H-M   'P 1'
#
loop_
_entity.id
_entity.type
_entity.pdbx_description
1 polymer ?
#
loop_
_entity_poly.entity_id
_entity_poly.type
_entity_poly.pdbx_seq_one_letter_code
_entity_poly.pdbx_strand_id
1 'polypeptide(L)'
;MAFKEYGKCSLHAERQVHLRREAESASAFKRGSALVATMLAEGDLIDKALEPLKLSHLEKMDYVAANSVFIKAVDGHEAIQVVWVINQAICIHRLLSKEFRAEFQDLWLGVWSEPFDGRSKDALVESFRQKVEYRELMRRDYGVTSEIQFAASPAVVMPRYDIRH
;
A
#
# COMPACT_ATOMS: atom_id res chain seq x y z
N MET A 1 -1.55 -50.70 24.37
CA MET A 1 -2.44 -49.57 23.98
C MET A 1 -1.67 -48.34 23.49
N ALA A 2 -0.41 -48.11 23.85
CA ALA A 2 0.36 -46.93 23.44
C ALA A 2 0.58 -46.73 21.92
N PHE A 3 0.82 -47.79 21.14
CA PHE A 3 1.17 -47.68 19.71
C PHE A 3 0.07 -47.04 18.82
N LYS A 4 -1.21 -47.19 19.18
CA LYS A 4 -2.34 -46.61 18.42
C LYS A 4 -2.52 -45.10 18.70
N GLU A 5 -2.08 -44.61 19.86
CA GLU A 5 -2.14 -43.19 20.21
C GLU A 5 -1.00 -42.41 19.54
N TYR A 6 0.21 -42.96 19.48
CA TYR A 6 1.34 -42.36 18.76
C TYR A 6 1.04 -42.16 17.27
N GLY A 7 0.43 -43.14 16.59
CA GLY A 7 0.05 -43.00 15.18
C GLY A 7 -1.05 -41.96 14.94
N LYS A 8 -1.97 -41.76 15.89
CA LYS A 8 -2.96 -40.68 15.82
C LYS A 8 -2.30 -39.31 16.04
N CYS A 9 -1.38 -39.19 16.99
CA CYS A 9 -0.62 -37.97 17.23
C CYS A 9 0.24 -37.56 16.02
N SER A 10 0.88 -38.52 15.31
CA SER A 10 1.67 -38.20 14.11
C SER A 10 0.79 -37.74 12.95
N LEU A 11 -0.35 -38.38 12.71
CA LEU A 11 -1.34 -37.97 11.69
C LEU A 11 -1.96 -36.60 11.98
N HIS A 12 -2.21 -36.27 13.25
CA HIS A 12 -2.66 -34.94 13.64
C HIS A 12 -1.56 -33.88 13.46
N ALA A 13 -0.32 -34.20 13.79
CA ALA A 13 0.82 -33.30 13.57
C ALA A 13 1.04 -33.03 12.07
N GLU A 14 0.99 -34.06 11.22
CA GLU A 14 1.11 -33.92 9.77
C GLU A 14 -0.05 -33.12 9.18
N ARG A 15 -1.29 -33.34 9.62
CA ARG A 15 -2.43 -32.50 9.21
C ARG A 15 -2.27 -31.05 9.63
N GLN A 16 -1.80 -30.79 10.85
CA GLN A 16 -1.55 -29.42 11.33
C GLN A 16 -0.44 -28.73 10.55
N VAL A 17 0.62 -29.46 10.19
CA VAL A 17 1.70 -28.94 9.32
C VAL A 17 1.16 -28.67 7.90
N HIS A 18 0.31 -29.55 7.37
CA HIS A 18 -0.27 -29.36 6.04
C HIS A 18 -1.20 -28.15 5.99
N LEU A 19 -2.09 -28.00 6.97
CA LEU A 19 -2.97 -26.84 7.12
C LEU A 19 -2.17 -25.53 7.29
N ARG A 20 -1.06 -25.56 8.04
CA ARG A 20 -0.15 -24.41 8.14
C ARG A 20 0.48 -24.05 6.80
N ARG A 21 0.94 -25.04 6.03
CA ARG A 21 1.51 -24.81 4.69
C ARG A 21 0.49 -24.29 3.69
N GLU A 22 -0.75 -24.77 3.75
CA GLU A 22 -1.85 -24.27 2.91
C GLU A 22 -2.24 -22.84 3.29
N ALA A 23 -2.30 -22.53 4.59
CA ALA A 23 -2.51 -21.16 5.07
C ALA A 23 -1.36 -20.22 4.69
N GLU A 24 -0.11 -20.67 4.79
CA GLU A 24 1.08 -19.94 4.37
C GLU A 24 1.09 -19.71 2.86
N SER A 25 0.70 -20.70 2.06
CA SER A 25 0.59 -20.60 0.60
C SER A 25 -0.55 -19.68 0.16
N ALA A 26 -1.73 -19.79 0.76
CA ALA A 26 -2.87 -18.91 0.49
C ALA A 26 -2.59 -17.45 0.90
N SER A 27 -1.90 -17.28 2.04
CA SER A 27 -1.34 -15.99 2.46
C SER A 27 -0.35 -15.48 1.41
N ALA A 28 0.69 -16.25 1.07
CA ALA A 28 1.72 -15.84 0.11
C ALA A 28 1.16 -15.48 -1.28
N PHE A 29 0.17 -16.23 -1.75
CA PHE A 29 -0.54 -15.95 -3.00
C PHE A 29 -1.26 -14.60 -2.94
N LYS A 30 -1.99 -14.33 -1.86
CA LYS A 30 -2.62 -13.01 -1.63
C LYS A 30 -1.59 -11.88 -1.57
N ARG A 31 -0.43 -12.10 -0.95
CA ARG A 31 0.63 -11.07 -0.83
C ARG A 31 1.25 -10.68 -2.17
N GLY A 32 1.51 -11.67 -3.03
CA GLY A 32 2.10 -11.45 -4.35
C GLY A 32 1.13 -10.85 -5.34
N SER A 33 -0.10 -11.38 -5.42
CA SER A 33 -1.15 -10.88 -6.32
C SER A 33 -1.56 -9.45 -5.97
N ALA A 34 -1.59 -9.17 -4.66
CA ALA A 34 -1.73 -7.84 -4.13
C ALA A 34 -0.64 -6.93 -4.74
N LEU A 35 0.63 -7.04 -4.34
CA LEU A 35 1.63 -6.05 -4.76
C LEU A 35 1.67 -5.81 -6.29
N VAL A 36 1.50 -6.87 -7.07
CA VAL A 36 1.44 -6.79 -8.54
C VAL A 36 0.22 -6.00 -9.02
N ALA A 37 -0.98 -6.23 -8.48
CA ALA A 37 -2.17 -5.48 -8.88
C ALA A 37 -2.06 -3.98 -8.51
N THR A 38 -1.40 -3.63 -7.39
CA THR A 38 -1.11 -2.22 -7.07
C THR A 38 -0.14 -1.62 -8.10
N MET A 39 0.95 -2.31 -8.43
CA MET A 39 1.92 -1.85 -9.42
C MET A 39 1.31 -1.69 -10.82
N LEU A 40 0.39 -2.58 -11.20
CA LEU A 40 -0.36 -2.45 -12.46
C LEU A 40 -1.30 -1.23 -12.42
N ALA A 41 -2.03 -1.03 -11.32
CA ALA A 41 -2.87 0.15 -11.14
C ALA A 41 -2.06 1.46 -11.16
N GLU A 42 -0.85 1.46 -10.58
CA GLU A 42 0.10 2.59 -10.66
C GLU A 42 0.46 2.90 -12.11
N GLY A 43 0.90 1.87 -12.85
CA GLY A 43 1.26 2.00 -14.26
C GLY A 43 0.11 2.54 -15.09
N ASP A 44 -1.07 1.96 -14.96
CA ASP A 44 -2.28 2.36 -15.69
C ASP A 44 -2.69 3.81 -15.44
N LEU A 45 -2.62 4.27 -14.18
CA LEU A 45 -2.98 5.66 -13.82
C LEU A 45 -1.97 6.66 -14.37
N ILE A 46 -0.67 6.36 -14.27
CA ILE A 46 0.38 7.19 -14.83
C ILE A 46 0.26 7.24 -16.35
N ASP A 47 0.06 6.09 -17.00
CA ASP A 47 -0.03 6.01 -18.46
C ASP A 47 -1.21 6.82 -19.01
N LYS A 48 -2.40 6.70 -18.38
CA LYS A 48 -3.58 7.51 -18.74
C LYS A 48 -3.35 8.99 -18.50
N ALA A 49 -2.70 9.36 -17.40
CA ALA A 49 -2.45 10.77 -17.07
C ALA A 49 -1.45 11.42 -18.04
N LEU A 50 -0.45 10.66 -18.51
CA LEU A 50 0.59 11.13 -19.42
C LEU A 50 0.24 10.95 -20.91
N GLU A 51 -0.83 10.24 -21.24
CA GLU A 51 -1.28 10.01 -22.63
C GLU A 51 -1.31 11.29 -23.50
N PRO A 52 -1.80 12.44 -23.02
CA PRO A 52 -1.84 13.67 -23.82
C PRO A 52 -0.45 14.19 -24.24
N LEU A 53 0.61 13.82 -23.51
CA LEU A 53 1.98 14.25 -23.79
C LEU A 53 2.62 13.44 -24.93
N LYS A 54 2.00 12.34 -25.37
CA LYS A 54 2.49 11.47 -26.46
C LYS A 54 3.95 11.03 -26.31
N LEU A 55 4.37 10.78 -25.07
CA LEU A 55 5.72 10.34 -24.73
C LEU A 55 5.89 8.85 -25.02
N SER A 56 7.08 8.46 -25.47
CA SER A 56 7.52 7.06 -25.50
C SER A 56 7.69 6.50 -24.10
N HIS A 57 7.83 5.17 -23.97
CA HIS A 57 7.97 4.52 -22.66
C HIS A 57 9.16 5.06 -21.85
N LEU A 58 10.32 5.24 -22.48
CA LEU A 58 11.51 5.81 -21.84
C LEU A 58 11.29 7.25 -21.39
N GLU A 59 10.70 8.08 -22.25
CA GLU A 59 10.40 9.48 -21.93
C GLU A 59 9.39 9.60 -20.79
N LYS A 60 8.44 8.67 -20.66
CA LYS A 60 7.54 8.60 -19.50
C LYS A 60 8.30 8.31 -18.22
N MET A 61 9.25 7.38 -18.22
CA MET A 61 10.06 7.07 -17.05
C MET A 61 10.89 8.29 -16.61
N ASP A 62 11.53 8.95 -17.56
CA ASP A 62 12.31 10.16 -17.31
C ASP A 62 11.41 11.30 -16.80
N TYR A 63 10.21 11.44 -17.37
CA TYR A 63 9.23 12.42 -16.92
C TYR A 63 8.81 12.18 -15.46
N VAL A 64 8.46 10.95 -15.10
CA VAL A 64 8.06 10.59 -13.74
C VAL A 64 9.21 10.84 -12.76
N ALA A 65 10.43 10.49 -13.12
CA ALA A 65 11.61 10.73 -12.29
C ALA A 65 11.84 12.23 -12.04
N ALA A 66 11.74 13.06 -13.09
CA ALA A 66 11.96 14.50 -13.01
C ALA A 66 10.80 15.27 -12.34
N ASN A 67 9.57 14.75 -12.42
CA ASN A 67 8.36 15.42 -11.95
C ASN A 67 7.74 14.75 -10.73
N SER A 68 8.52 14.01 -9.93
CA SER A 68 8.03 13.40 -8.70
C SER A 68 8.67 13.97 -7.44
N VAL A 69 7.89 13.98 -6.36
CA VAL A 69 8.32 14.35 -5.01
C VAL A 69 7.92 13.25 -4.04
N PHE A 70 8.78 12.97 -3.07
CA PHE A 70 8.48 12.06 -1.97
C PHE A 70 8.19 12.85 -0.70
N ILE A 71 7.01 12.64 -0.15
CA ILE A 71 6.62 13.14 1.18
C ILE A 71 6.74 11.96 2.13
N LYS A 72 7.79 11.95 2.96
CA LYS A 72 8.11 10.83 3.85
C LYS A 72 7.72 11.17 5.29
N ALA A 73 7.20 10.18 6.00
CA ALA A 73 7.03 10.25 7.44
C ALA A 73 8.40 10.30 8.14
N VAL A 74 8.48 10.96 9.29
CA VAL A 74 9.76 11.09 10.03
C VAL A 74 10.20 9.74 10.60
N ASP A 75 9.25 8.90 10.98
CA ASP A 75 9.46 7.52 11.42
C ASP A 75 9.98 6.59 10.30
N GLY A 76 9.97 7.05 9.04
CA GLY A 76 10.43 6.29 7.89
C GLY A 76 9.56 5.09 7.53
N HIS A 77 8.33 5.00 8.04
CA HIS A 77 7.43 3.87 7.81
C HIS A 77 6.49 4.07 6.61
N GLU A 78 6.21 5.31 6.26
CA GLU A 78 5.30 5.70 5.18
C GLU A 78 5.92 6.77 4.29
N ALA A 79 5.55 6.74 3.02
CA ALA A 79 5.77 7.85 2.11
C ALA A 79 4.62 7.96 1.10
N ILE A 80 4.35 9.17 0.64
CA ILE A 80 3.52 9.42 -0.54
C ILE A 80 4.45 9.93 -1.64
N GLN A 81 4.51 9.19 -2.74
CA GLN A 81 5.11 9.68 -3.98
C GLN A 81 4.04 10.47 -4.72
N VAL A 82 4.35 11.71 -5.08
CA VAL A 82 3.47 12.59 -5.84
C VAL A 82 4.12 12.82 -7.19
N VAL A 83 3.48 12.39 -8.26
CA VAL A 83 3.89 12.63 -9.65
C VAL A 83 3.05 13.78 -10.20
N TRP A 84 3.70 14.87 -10.56
CA TRP A 84 3.03 16.05 -11.10
C TRP A 84 2.72 15.87 -12.58
N VAL A 85 1.46 16.07 -12.95
CA VAL A 85 0.97 16.09 -14.32
C VAL A 85 0.27 17.43 -14.58
N ILE A 86 -0.08 17.73 -15.83
CA ILE A 86 -0.56 19.06 -16.26
C ILE A 86 -1.66 19.63 -15.35
N ASN A 87 -2.71 18.85 -15.06
CA ASN A 87 -3.90 19.32 -14.32
C ASN A 87 -4.21 18.52 -13.05
N GLN A 88 -3.34 17.59 -12.68
CA GLN A 88 -3.54 16.68 -11.56
C GLN A 88 -2.21 16.19 -11.02
N ALA A 89 -2.23 15.66 -9.81
CA ALA A 89 -1.16 14.84 -9.27
C ALA A 89 -1.60 13.38 -9.25
N ILE A 90 -0.70 12.48 -9.63
CA ILE A 90 -0.86 11.05 -9.33
C ILE A 90 -0.13 10.77 -8.02
N CYS A 91 -0.87 10.28 -7.04
CA CYS A 91 -0.37 10.03 -5.71
C CYS A 91 -0.31 8.53 -5.48
N ILE A 92 0.86 8.07 -5.03
CA ILE A 92 1.15 6.67 -4.80
C ILE A 92 1.58 6.53 -3.36
N HIS A 93 0.76 5.81 -2.59
CA HIS A 93 1.11 5.51 -1.23
C HIS A 93 2.14 4.37 -1.14
N ARG A 94 3.18 4.55 -0.33
CA ARG A 94 4.27 3.59 -0.14
C ARG A 94 4.45 3.29 1.35
N LEU A 95 4.45 2.01 1.70
CA LEU A 95 4.88 1.54 3.02
C LEU A 95 6.33 1.07 2.94
N LEU A 96 7.17 1.65 3.79
CA LEU A 96 8.62 1.48 3.77
C LEU A 96 9.12 0.46 4.80
N SER A 97 8.34 0.18 5.84
CA SER A 97 8.65 -0.80 6.89
C SER A 97 7.96 -2.14 6.67
N LYS A 98 8.60 -3.22 7.14
CA LYS A 98 8.11 -4.60 6.91
C LYS A 98 6.92 -4.92 7.80
N GLU A 99 6.92 -4.37 9.00
CA GLU A 99 5.92 -4.53 10.06
C GLU A 99 4.56 -4.04 9.57
N PHE A 100 4.52 -2.83 9.01
CA PHE A 100 3.31 -2.24 8.49
C PHE A 100 2.89 -2.85 7.14
N ARG A 101 3.83 -3.26 6.28
CA ARG A 101 3.46 -3.96 5.02
C ARG A 101 2.61 -5.21 5.24
N ALA A 102 2.85 -5.96 6.33
CA ALA A 102 2.07 -7.15 6.64
C ALA A 102 0.64 -6.82 7.08
N GLU A 103 0.48 -5.72 7.82
CA GLU A 103 -0.79 -5.24 8.35
C GLU A 103 -1.69 -4.60 7.28
N PHE A 104 -1.07 -3.87 6.36
CA PHE A 104 -1.76 -3.17 5.28
C PHE A 104 -2.05 -4.04 4.06
N GLN A 105 -1.53 -5.26 3.99
CA GLN A 105 -1.84 -6.19 2.90
C GLN A 105 -3.33 -6.51 2.78
N ASP A 106 -4.09 -6.32 3.87
CA ASP A 106 -5.54 -6.53 3.89
C ASP A 106 -6.35 -5.24 3.64
N LEU A 107 -5.72 -4.04 3.71
CA LEU A 107 -6.41 -2.73 3.80
C LEU A 107 -5.77 -1.63 2.94
N TRP A 108 -5.17 -2.06 1.85
CA TRP A 108 -4.42 -1.30 0.84
C TRP A 108 -4.59 0.23 0.80
N LEU A 109 -3.49 0.91 1.07
CA LEU A 109 -3.29 2.30 0.72
C LEU A 109 -2.87 2.38 -0.75
N GLY A 110 -3.75 2.94 -1.57
CA GLY A 110 -3.72 2.79 -3.03
C GLY A 110 -3.03 3.90 -3.80
N VAL A 111 -3.29 3.87 -5.10
CA VAL A 111 -2.95 4.93 -6.06
C VAL A 111 -4.20 5.75 -6.29
N TRP A 112 -4.06 7.07 -6.37
CA TRP A 112 -5.17 7.94 -6.72
C TRP A 112 -4.71 9.13 -7.54
N SER A 113 -5.65 9.72 -8.27
CA SER A 113 -5.48 11.01 -8.93
C SER A 113 -6.07 12.11 -8.05
N GLU A 114 -5.29 13.15 -7.80
CA GLU A 114 -5.73 14.35 -7.09
C GLU A 114 -5.75 15.53 -8.07
N PRO A 115 -6.92 16.06 -8.46
CA PRO A 115 -7.00 17.23 -9.32
C PRO A 115 -6.52 18.48 -8.58
N PHE A 116 -5.96 19.44 -9.33
CA PHE A 116 -5.50 20.68 -8.71
C PHE A 116 -6.65 21.54 -8.20
N ASP A 117 -7.83 21.55 -8.83
CA ASP A 117 -9.04 22.27 -8.38
C ASP A 117 -8.76 23.71 -7.88
N GLY A 118 -7.85 24.42 -8.54
CA GLY A 118 -7.44 25.79 -8.16
C GLY A 118 -6.48 25.88 -6.96
N ARG A 119 -6.10 24.76 -6.34
CA ARG A 119 -5.05 24.68 -5.32
C ARG A 119 -3.66 24.76 -5.95
N SER A 120 -2.73 25.41 -5.25
CA SER A 120 -1.31 25.39 -5.63
C SER A 120 -0.70 24.02 -5.32
N LYS A 121 0.40 23.69 -6.01
CA LYS A 121 1.19 22.48 -5.71
C LYS A 121 1.65 22.47 -4.24
N ASP A 122 2.07 23.61 -3.71
CA ASP A 122 2.52 23.73 -2.32
C ASP A 122 1.39 23.45 -1.33
N ALA A 123 0.17 23.94 -1.58
CA ALA A 123 -0.98 23.65 -0.74
C ALA A 123 -1.34 22.15 -0.75
N LEU A 124 -1.22 21.51 -1.92
CA LEU A 124 -1.39 20.06 -2.04
C LEU A 124 -0.32 19.29 -1.27
N VAL A 125 0.96 19.65 -1.44
CA VAL A 125 2.08 19.05 -0.69
C VAL A 125 1.85 19.17 0.81
N GLU A 126 1.44 20.35 1.28
CA GLU A 126 1.19 20.56 2.70
C GLU A 126 0.01 19.73 3.22
N SER A 127 -1.07 19.58 2.43
CA SER A 127 -2.18 18.69 2.78
C SER A 127 -1.75 17.23 2.89
N PHE A 128 -0.81 16.78 2.04
CA PHE A 128 -0.26 15.43 2.11
C PHE A 128 0.69 15.28 3.28
N ARG A 129 1.52 16.28 3.58
CA ARG A 129 2.38 16.30 4.76
C ARG A 129 1.53 16.15 6.03
N GLN A 130 0.46 16.93 6.18
CA GLN A 130 -0.45 16.82 7.32
C GLN A 130 -1.08 15.42 7.45
N LYS A 131 -1.46 14.79 6.33
CA LYS A 131 -1.97 13.40 6.35
C LYS A 131 -0.92 12.41 6.84
N VAL A 132 0.31 12.53 6.35
CA VAL A 132 1.43 11.66 6.73
C VAL A 132 1.80 11.86 8.21
N GLU A 133 1.87 13.11 8.67
CA GLU A 133 2.14 13.45 10.08
C GLU A 133 1.04 12.95 11.01
N TYR A 134 -0.23 13.12 10.62
CA TYR A 134 -1.35 12.58 11.39
C TYR A 134 -1.24 11.06 11.53
N ARG A 135 -0.93 10.36 10.44
CA ARG A 135 -0.75 8.89 10.46
C ARG A 135 0.46 8.47 11.29
N GLU A 136 1.56 9.22 11.24
CA GLU A 136 2.72 9.01 12.10
C GLU A 136 2.34 9.12 13.58
N LEU A 137 1.66 10.20 13.97
CA LEU A 137 1.19 10.39 15.35
C LEU A 137 0.28 9.24 15.79
N MET A 138 -0.64 8.83 14.93
CA MET A 138 -1.52 7.69 15.21
C MET A 138 -0.75 6.36 15.32
N ARG A 139 0.33 6.14 14.54
CA ARG A 139 1.21 4.97 14.75
C ARG A 139 1.95 5.03 16.08
N ARG A 140 2.43 6.21 16.48
CA ARG A 140 3.09 6.39 17.78
C ARG A 140 2.15 6.07 18.94
N ASP A 141 0.91 6.53 18.86
CA ASP A 141 -0.05 6.45 19.96
C ASP A 141 -0.79 5.10 20.00
N TYR A 142 -1.05 4.48 18.84
CA TYR A 142 -1.86 3.26 18.72
C TYR A 142 -1.10 2.06 18.10
N GLY A 143 -0.10 2.30 17.26
CA GLY A 143 0.55 1.24 16.47
C GLY A 143 1.48 0.31 17.26
N VAL A 144 1.98 0.72 18.43
CA VAL A 144 2.93 -0.08 19.22
C VAL A 144 2.23 -0.90 20.33
N THR A 145 1.05 -0.46 20.77
CA THR A 145 0.38 -1.01 21.97
C THR A 145 -1.11 -1.28 21.78
N SER A 146 -1.75 -0.92 20.66
CA SER A 146 -3.20 -1.17 20.51
C SER A 146 -3.53 -2.58 20.02
N GLU A 147 -4.64 -3.10 20.52
CA GLU A 147 -5.21 -4.39 20.09
C GLU A 147 -5.80 -4.32 18.66
N ILE A 148 -5.98 -3.11 18.11
CA ILE A 148 -6.50 -2.89 16.77
C ILE A 148 -5.33 -2.67 15.81
N GLN A 149 -5.33 -3.40 14.69
CA GLN A 149 -4.39 -3.17 13.61
C GLN A 149 -4.51 -1.72 13.12
N PHE A 150 -3.41 -0.97 13.08
CA PHE A 150 -3.32 0.40 12.59
C PHE A 150 -3.93 0.54 11.19
N ALA A 151 -3.71 -0.43 10.31
CA ALA A 151 -4.32 -0.49 8.99
C ALA A 151 -5.86 -0.53 9.03
N ALA A 152 -6.46 -1.13 10.07
CA ALA A 152 -7.92 -1.25 10.27
C ALA A 152 -8.55 -0.07 10.99
N SER A 153 -7.74 0.92 11.38
CA SER A 153 -8.23 2.09 12.08
C SER A 153 -8.94 3.08 11.14
N PRO A 154 -9.91 3.86 11.63
CA PRO A 154 -10.52 4.96 10.89
C PRO A 154 -9.51 6.00 10.35
N ALA A 155 -8.30 6.04 10.89
CA ALA A 155 -7.22 6.93 10.48
C ALA A 155 -6.61 6.56 9.12
N VAL A 156 -6.87 5.33 8.65
CA VAL A 156 -6.38 4.80 7.37
C VAL A 156 -7.43 4.92 6.26
N VAL A 157 -8.66 5.32 6.58
CA VAL A 157 -9.79 5.37 5.64
C VAL A 157 -9.40 6.18 4.40
N MET A 158 -9.14 5.44 3.32
CA MET A 158 -9.00 5.99 1.99
C MET A 158 -10.35 6.59 1.59
N PRO A 159 -10.38 7.69 0.84
CA PRO A 159 -11.59 8.03 0.12
C PRO A 159 -11.98 6.83 -0.76
N ARG A 160 -13.21 6.34 -0.60
CA ARG A 160 -13.76 5.28 -1.46
C ARG A 160 -13.82 5.82 -2.88
N TYR A 161 -12.88 5.39 -3.71
CA TYR A 161 -12.96 5.61 -5.15
C TYR A 161 -13.06 4.26 -5.83
N ASP A 162 -14.04 4.15 -6.72
CA ASP A 162 -14.41 2.92 -7.42
C ASP A 162 -13.18 2.31 -8.11
N ILE A 163 -12.65 1.24 -7.52
CA ILE A 163 -11.81 0.31 -8.26
C ILE A 163 -12.77 -0.39 -9.21
N ARG A 164 -12.79 0.05 -10.48
CA ARG A 164 -13.62 -0.59 -11.51
C ARG A 164 -13.18 -2.05 -11.62
N HIS A 165 -14.11 -2.95 -11.32
CA HIS A 165 -14.02 -4.40 -11.54
C HIS A 165 -13.94 -4.75 -13.02
#